data_AF-A0A387BJG3-F1
#
_entry.id   AF-A0A387BJG3-F1
#
_cell.length_a   1.000
_cell.length_b   1.000
_cell.length_c   1.000
_cell.angle_alpha   90.00
_cell.angle_beta   90.00
_cell.angle_gamma   90.00
#
_symmetry.space_group_name_H-M   'P 1'
#
loop_
_entity.id
_entity.type
_entity.pdbx_description
1 polymer ?
#
loop_
_entity_poly.entity_id
_entity_poly.type
_entity_poly.pdbx_seq_one_letter_code
_entity_poly.pdbx_strand_id
1 'polypeptide(L)'
;MVKTLVEKLNLNKFNNKLVLNLPDSSYLSDLTNCQDADEKNSYDLIVTFVTNPQEFTKSFAKYRDKVSPDGLYVVAYPKVGNKKFSTSIHRDELFDLLKINPDSKLVTDSTLKFNRMVALDEIYTVIAIKNIASQKTRKTPVASQRVTDYTNKLPELRQLLTELTALDYFDNLTSGYQRDWARYIYSAKQSATQEKRKDEFSSAMTAQIKTSDLYKKSLKK
;
A
#
# COMPACT_ATOMS: atom_id res chain seq x y z
N MET A 1 8.21 -19.86 18.53
CA MET A 1 8.05 -18.64 19.33
C MET A 1 7.22 -17.65 18.54
N VAL A 2 6.17 -17.07 19.13
CA VAL A 2 5.36 -16.04 18.49
C VAL A 2 6.17 -14.75 18.49
N LYS A 3 6.44 -14.18 17.31
CA LYS A 3 7.21 -12.93 17.20
C LYS A 3 6.48 -11.78 17.88
N THR A 4 7.19 -10.99 18.69
CA THR A 4 6.61 -9.85 19.40
C THR A 4 6.34 -8.69 18.43
N LEU A 5 5.55 -7.70 18.86
CA LEU A 5 5.26 -6.52 18.02
C LEU A 5 6.55 -5.78 17.63
N VAL A 6 7.46 -5.70 18.59
CA VAL A 6 8.77 -5.04 18.45
C VAL A 6 9.59 -5.70 17.35
N GLU A 7 9.61 -7.03 17.29
CA GLU A 7 10.28 -7.79 16.23
C GLU A 7 9.57 -7.66 14.88
N LYS A 8 8.24 -7.81 14.86
CA LYS A 8 7.42 -7.75 13.63
C LYS A 8 7.58 -6.40 12.91
N LEU A 9 7.72 -5.32 13.67
CA LEU A 9 7.86 -3.96 13.13
C LEU A 9 9.31 -3.44 13.15
N ASN A 10 10.26 -4.21 13.69
CA ASN A 10 11.65 -3.82 13.90
C ASN A 10 11.75 -2.43 14.57
N LEU A 11 11.10 -2.28 15.73
CA LEU A 11 10.96 -0.99 16.43
C LEU A 11 12.24 -0.56 17.18
N ASN A 12 13.14 -1.50 17.48
CA ASN A 12 14.36 -1.22 18.24
C ASN A 12 15.43 -0.42 17.48
N LYS A 13 15.27 -0.27 16.16
CA LYS A 13 16.16 0.57 15.34
C LYS A 13 15.98 2.08 15.58
N PHE A 14 14.89 2.49 16.20
CA PHE A 14 14.58 3.90 16.44
C PHE A 14 15.16 4.35 17.79
N ASN A 15 15.56 5.61 17.91
CA ASN A 15 16.15 6.15 19.14
C ASN A 15 15.14 6.94 19.95
N ASN A 16 14.50 7.94 19.32
CA ASN A 16 13.53 8.79 20.00
C ASN A 16 12.13 8.19 19.91
N LYS A 17 11.69 7.51 20.97
CA LYS A 17 10.41 6.80 21.00
C LYS A 17 9.44 7.44 21.99
N LEU A 18 8.19 7.63 21.58
CA LEU A 18 7.07 8.01 22.43
C LEU A 18 6.07 6.86 22.50
N VAL A 19 5.67 6.47 23.70
CA VAL A 19 4.61 5.46 23.92
C VAL A 19 3.43 6.10 24.61
N LEU A 20 2.22 5.90 24.06
CA LEU A 20 0.99 6.53 24.52
C LEU A 20 -0.09 5.48 24.79
N ASN A 21 -0.80 5.67 25.89
CA ASN A 21 -1.98 4.87 26.29
C ASN A 21 -1.73 3.36 26.35
N LEU A 22 -0.51 2.93 26.70
CA LEU A 22 -0.16 1.51 26.76
C LEU A 22 -1.08 0.76 27.74
N PRO A 23 -1.89 -0.21 27.27
CA PRO A 23 -2.84 -0.90 28.14
C PRO A 23 -2.16 -1.88 29.10
N ASP A 24 -1.03 -2.46 28.69
CA ASP A 24 -0.26 -3.41 29.47
C ASP A 24 1.22 -3.35 29.04
N SER A 25 2.13 -3.36 30.01
CA SER A 25 3.58 -3.32 29.78
C SER A 25 4.11 -4.48 28.94
N SER A 26 3.44 -5.64 28.97
CA SER A 26 3.80 -6.84 28.21
C SER A 26 3.75 -6.64 26.69
N TYR A 27 2.95 -5.71 26.17
CA TYR A 27 2.86 -5.47 24.73
C TYR A 27 4.15 -4.92 24.11
N LEU A 28 4.96 -4.23 24.93
CA LEU A 28 6.19 -3.55 24.50
C LEU A 28 7.36 -3.87 25.44
N SER A 29 7.35 -5.04 26.10
CA SER A 29 8.41 -5.45 27.04
C SER A 29 9.82 -5.38 26.45
N ASP A 30 9.94 -5.63 25.15
CA ASP A 30 11.22 -5.67 24.44
C ASP A 30 11.63 -4.31 23.86
N LEU A 31 10.83 -3.26 24.08
CA LEU A 31 11.05 -1.93 23.54
C LEU A 31 11.83 -1.07 24.57
N THR A 32 13.09 -0.80 24.25
CA THR A 32 13.97 0.04 25.09
C THR A 32 13.93 1.51 24.68
N ASN A 33 14.41 2.42 25.53
CA ASN A 33 14.54 3.86 25.25
C ASN A 33 13.21 4.57 24.92
N CYS A 34 12.14 4.21 25.64
CA CYS A 34 10.84 4.87 25.54
C CYS A 34 10.76 6.10 26.42
N GLN A 35 10.13 7.16 25.92
CA GLN A 35 9.69 8.28 26.74
C GLN A 35 8.21 8.11 27.06
N ASP A 36 7.87 8.28 28.33
CA ASP A 36 6.49 8.18 28.84
C ASP A 36 5.75 9.52 28.75
N ALA A 37 6.45 10.62 28.44
CA ALA A 37 5.92 11.96 28.34
C ALA A 37 6.23 12.63 27.00
N ASP A 38 5.28 13.43 26.50
CA ASP A 38 5.39 14.23 25.27
C ASP A 38 6.27 15.48 25.51
N GLU A 39 7.57 15.27 25.67
CA GLU A 39 8.56 16.30 25.99
C GLU A 39 9.34 16.81 24.77
N LYS A 40 9.29 16.10 23.64
CA LYS A 40 10.04 16.46 22.43
C LYS A 40 9.14 17.03 21.33
N ASN A 41 9.76 17.87 20.51
CA ASN A 41 9.11 18.41 19.32
C ASN A 41 8.95 17.37 18.20
N SER A 42 9.83 16.34 18.15
CA SER A 42 9.74 15.27 17.18
C SER A 42 10.23 13.91 17.69
N TYR A 43 9.68 12.84 17.12
CA TYR A 43 9.96 11.46 17.47
C TYR A 43 10.19 10.59 16.24
N ASP A 44 11.12 9.65 16.35
CA ASP A 44 11.43 8.68 15.29
C ASP A 44 10.44 7.51 15.31
N LEU A 45 9.85 7.25 16.48
CA LEU A 45 8.78 6.27 16.67
C LEU A 45 7.74 6.82 17.65
N ILE A 46 6.48 6.81 17.25
CA ILE A 46 5.34 7.04 18.14
C ILE A 46 4.51 5.78 18.14
N VAL A 47 4.30 5.17 19.31
CA VAL A 47 3.40 4.02 19.48
C VAL A 47 2.24 4.45 20.33
N THR A 48 1.01 4.33 19.84
CA THR A 48 -0.19 4.63 20.61
C THR A 48 -1.15 3.46 20.57
N PHE A 49 -1.84 3.24 21.68
CA PHE A 49 -3.01 2.36 21.72
C PHE A 49 -4.26 3.24 21.80
N VAL A 50 -5.31 2.80 21.10
CA VAL A 50 -6.60 3.47 21.09
C VAL A 50 -7.68 2.42 21.23
N THR A 51 -8.84 2.83 21.73
CA THR A 51 -9.98 1.93 21.98
C THR A 51 -11.13 2.15 21.00
N ASN A 52 -11.17 3.31 20.34
CA ASN A 52 -12.24 3.69 19.44
C ASN A 52 -11.76 4.61 18.29
N PRO A 53 -12.55 4.77 17.21
CA PRO A 53 -12.20 5.63 16.07
C PRO A 53 -11.95 7.11 16.43
N GLN A 54 -12.63 7.64 17.44
CA GLN A 54 -12.52 9.05 17.84
C GLN A 54 -11.18 9.31 18.54
N GLU A 55 -10.75 8.42 19.43
CA GLU A 55 -9.41 8.43 20.02
C GLU A 55 -8.33 8.31 18.94
N PHE A 56 -8.57 7.47 17.93
CA PHE A 56 -7.63 7.32 16.84
C PHE A 56 -7.42 8.63 16.08
N THR A 57 -8.51 9.21 15.56
CA THR A 57 -8.45 10.47 14.81
C THR A 57 -7.85 11.61 15.62
N LYS A 58 -8.21 11.71 16.91
CA LYS A 58 -7.66 12.71 17.83
C LYS A 58 -6.16 12.52 18.07
N SER A 59 -5.72 11.29 18.34
CA SER A 59 -4.31 10.97 18.55
C SER A 59 -3.49 11.24 17.28
N PHE A 60 -3.98 10.76 16.13
CA PHE A 60 -3.30 10.97 14.86
C PHE A 60 -3.17 12.45 14.51
N ALA A 61 -4.24 13.25 14.65
CA ALA A 61 -4.20 14.69 14.39
C ALA A 61 -3.21 15.43 15.31
N LYS A 62 -3.09 15.01 16.58
CA LYS A 62 -2.17 15.63 17.55
C LYS A 62 -0.70 15.33 17.25
N TYR A 63 -0.38 14.11 16.84
CA TYR A 63 0.99 13.63 16.77
C TYR A 63 1.55 13.47 15.35
N ARG A 64 0.72 13.56 14.30
CA ARG A 64 1.15 13.38 12.90
C ARG A 64 2.33 14.27 12.51
N ASP A 65 2.34 15.51 12.96
CA ASP A 65 3.37 16.49 12.60
C ASP A 65 4.60 16.40 13.51
N LYS A 66 4.53 15.62 14.60
CA LYS A 66 5.66 15.28 15.47
C LYS A 66 6.43 14.05 15.00
N VAL A 67 6.02 13.38 13.93
CA VAL A 67 6.74 12.23 13.37
C VAL A 67 7.92 12.76 12.55
N SER A 68 9.15 12.50 13.02
CA SER A 68 10.38 12.86 12.31
C SER A 68 10.41 12.31 10.87
N PRO A 69 11.15 12.92 9.93
CA PRO A 69 11.45 12.31 8.64
C PRO A 69 12.02 10.89 8.81
N ASP A 70 11.59 9.94 7.96
CA ASP A 70 11.82 8.48 8.11
C ASP A 70 11.23 7.82 9.37
N GLY A 71 10.60 8.60 10.25
CA GLY A 71 9.95 8.15 11.47
C GLY A 71 8.68 7.36 11.20
N LEU A 72 8.19 6.70 12.25
CA LEU A 72 7.07 5.78 12.20
C LEU A 72 6.02 6.12 13.26
N TYR A 73 4.79 6.32 12.83
CA TYR A 73 3.63 6.36 13.71
C TYR A 73 2.95 5.00 13.69
N VAL A 74 2.85 4.37 14.84
CA VAL A 74 2.31 3.03 15.05
C VAL A 74 1.09 3.18 15.95
N VAL A 75 -0.06 2.68 15.49
CA VAL A 75 -1.28 2.66 16.29
C VAL A 75 -1.85 1.26 16.36
N ALA A 76 -2.11 0.81 17.59
CA ALA A 76 -2.85 -0.40 17.90
C ALA A 76 -4.31 -0.03 18.17
N TYR A 77 -5.25 -0.66 17.46
CA TYR A 77 -6.68 -0.42 17.60
C TYR A 77 -7.46 -1.74 17.66
N PRO A 78 -8.65 -1.78 18.28
CA PRO A 78 -9.40 -3.02 18.43
C PRO A 78 -9.94 -3.48 17.09
N LYS A 79 -9.65 -4.73 16.73
CA LYS A 79 -10.10 -5.32 15.47
C LYS A 79 -11.53 -5.83 15.57
N VAL A 80 -12.19 -6.02 14.42
CA VAL A 80 -13.53 -6.61 14.39
C VAL A 80 -13.51 -8.00 15.03
N GLY A 81 -14.50 -8.26 15.89
CA GLY A 81 -14.59 -9.50 16.66
C GLY A 81 -13.73 -9.55 17.93
N ASN A 82 -13.10 -8.44 18.33
CA ASN A 82 -12.45 -8.37 19.64
C ASN A 82 -13.49 -8.55 20.77
N LYS A 83 -13.09 -9.21 21.85
CA LYS A 83 -13.98 -9.50 23.00
C LYS A 83 -13.84 -8.51 24.16
N LYS A 84 -12.93 -7.54 24.06
CA LYS A 84 -12.58 -6.62 25.16
C LYS A 84 -13.34 -5.30 25.09
N PHE A 85 -13.52 -4.75 23.90
CA PHE A 85 -14.17 -3.46 23.67
C PHE A 85 -15.48 -3.64 22.92
N SER A 86 -16.46 -2.78 23.20
CA SER A 86 -17.71 -2.71 22.44
C SER A 86 -17.50 -2.10 21.04
N THR A 87 -16.38 -1.41 20.84
CA THR A 87 -15.97 -0.76 19.59
C THR A 87 -14.93 -1.60 18.84
N SER A 88 -14.91 -1.44 17.52
CA SER A 88 -13.87 -1.97 16.65
C SER A 88 -13.69 -1.04 15.45
N ILE A 89 -12.56 -1.14 14.78
CA ILE A 89 -12.31 -0.37 13.55
C ILE A 89 -12.09 -1.35 12.40
N HIS A 90 -12.89 -1.20 11.34
CA HIS A 90 -12.69 -2.00 10.14
C HIS A 90 -11.47 -1.52 9.35
N ARG A 91 -10.82 -2.41 8.60
CA ARG A 91 -9.64 -2.06 7.81
C ARG A 91 -9.93 -0.94 6.81
N ASP A 92 -11.09 -1.00 6.15
CA ASP A 92 -11.47 -0.01 5.13
C ASP A 92 -11.82 1.34 5.76
N GLU A 93 -12.45 1.33 6.93
CA GLU A 93 -12.76 2.54 7.69
C GLU A 93 -11.49 3.33 8.07
N LEU A 94 -10.35 2.66 8.30
CA LEU A 94 -9.07 3.33 8.59
C LEU A 94 -8.58 4.18 7.41
N PHE A 95 -8.79 3.72 6.17
CA PHE A 95 -8.36 4.45 4.98
C PHE A 95 -9.16 5.76 4.87
N ASP A 96 -10.44 5.71 5.19
CA ASP A 96 -11.31 6.89 5.19
C ASP A 96 -11.03 7.83 6.37
N LEU A 97 -10.87 7.30 7.59
CA LEU A 97 -10.56 8.06 8.81
C LEU A 97 -9.27 8.87 8.67
N LEU A 98 -8.25 8.26 8.05
CA LEU A 98 -6.96 8.89 7.80
C LEU A 98 -6.89 9.65 6.48
N LYS A 99 -7.97 9.64 5.67
CA LYS A 99 -8.00 10.21 4.32
C LYS A 99 -6.79 9.73 3.49
N ILE A 100 -6.53 8.44 3.53
CA ILE A 100 -5.44 7.81 2.77
C ILE A 100 -5.89 7.64 1.33
N ASN A 101 -5.12 8.19 0.40
CA ASN A 101 -5.32 7.94 -1.01
C ASN A 101 -5.11 6.44 -1.33
N PRO A 102 -6.07 5.76 -1.97
CA PRO A 102 -6.03 4.31 -2.17
C PRO A 102 -4.87 3.87 -3.07
N ASP A 103 -4.42 4.70 -4.00
CA ASP A 103 -3.36 4.37 -4.96
C ASP A 103 -1.97 4.66 -4.39
N SER A 104 -1.76 5.89 -3.91
CA SER A 104 -0.45 6.34 -3.43
C SER A 104 -0.14 5.88 -2.01
N LYS A 105 -1.19 5.50 -1.25
CA LYS A 105 -1.15 5.18 0.18
C LYS A 105 -0.71 6.36 1.04
N LEU A 106 -0.73 7.58 0.50
CA LEU A 106 -0.41 8.81 1.23
C LEU A 106 -1.62 9.33 1.97
N VAL A 107 -1.40 9.79 3.19
CA VAL A 107 -2.36 10.58 3.94
C VAL A 107 -2.44 11.96 3.31
N THR A 108 -3.66 12.43 3.04
CA THR A 108 -3.94 13.73 2.44
C THR A 108 -3.21 14.87 3.18
N ASP A 109 -2.66 15.82 2.41
CA ASP A 109 -1.92 16.98 2.90
C ASP A 109 -0.78 16.64 3.87
N SER A 110 -0.02 15.58 3.58
CA SER A 110 1.11 15.17 4.43
C SER A 110 2.17 14.38 3.67
N THR A 111 3.32 14.19 4.31
CA THR A 111 4.37 13.25 3.91
C THR A 111 4.21 11.87 4.58
N LEU A 112 3.08 11.61 5.22
CA LEU A 112 2.81 10.36 5.90
C LEU A 112 2.21 9.35 4.91
N LYS A 113 2.78 8.15 4.91
CA LYS A 113 2.39 7.05 4.02
C LYS A 113 2.07 5.80 4.82
N PHE A 114 0.94 5.17 4.54
CA PHE A 114 0.66 3.85 5.06
C PHE A 114 1.79 2.88 4.66
N ASN A 115 2.37 2.21 5.66
CA ASN A 115 3.52 1.32 5.49
C ASN A 115 3.07 -0.15 5.55
N ARG A 116 2.40 -0.55 6.63
CA ARG A 116 1.93 -1.93 6.82
C ARG A 116 0.88 -2.06 7.92
N MET A 117 0.19 -3.19 7.93
CA MET A 117 -0.76 -3.62 8.96
C MET A 117 -0.35 -4.99 9.48
N VAL A 118 -0.46 -5.22 10.79
CA VAL A 118 -0.03 -6.44 11.46
C VAL A 118 -1.02 -6.80 12.56
N ALA A 119 -1.49 -8.04 12.61
CA ALA A 119 -2.25 -8.54 13.75
C ALA A 119 -1.34 -8.64 14.98
N LEU A 120 -1.72 -7.96 16.06
CA LEU A 120 -0.98 -7.97 17.32
C LEU A 120 -1.35 -9.21 18.13
N ASP A 121 -2.64 -9.34 18.44
CA ASP A 121 -3.23 -10.43 19.21
C ASP A 121 -4.71 -10.61 18.84
N GLU A 122 -5.51 -11.23 19.73
CA GLU A 122 -6.96 -11.41 19.56
C GLU A 122 -7.77 -10.11 19.68
N ILE A 123 -7.20 -9.05 20.27
CA ILE A 123 -7.89 -7.80 20.55
C ILE A 123 -7.52 -6.75 19.51
N TYR A 124 -6.23 -6.57 19.24
CA TYR A 124 -5.68 -5.46 18.51
C TYR A 124 -5.13 -5.85 17.14
N THR A 125 -5.32 -4.95 16.19
CA THR A 125 -4.53 -4.86 14.97
C THR A 125 -3.69 -3.59 15.04
N VAL A 126 -2.49 -3.66 14.48
CA VAL A 126 -1.56 -2.53 14.43
C VAL A 126 -1.42 -2.05 13.00
N ILE A 127 -1.47 -0.74 12.80
CA ILE A 127 -1.02 -0.10 11.55
C ILE A 127 0.20 0.77 11.82
N ALA A 128 1.06 0.81 10.81
CA ALA A 128 2.27 1.61 10.80
C ALA A 128 2.19 2.60 9.63
N ILE A 129 2.42 3.88 9.93
CA ILE A 129 2.40 5.00 9.00
C ILE A 129 3.79 5.63 9.04
N LYS A 130 4.48 5.65 7.91
CA LYS A 130 5.86 6.15 7.81
C LYS A 130 5.88 7.58 7.26
N ASN A 131 6.68 8.45 7.86
CA ASN A 131 6.99 9.74 7.27
C ASN A 131 8.05 9.57 6.18
N ILE A 132 7.70 9.88 4.93
CA ILE A 132 8.58 9.77 3.76
C ILE A 132 9.23 11.11 3.36
N ALA A 133 9.22 12.13 4.23
CA ALA A 133 9.77 13.47 3.92
C ALA A 133 11.25 13.47 3.52
N SER A 134 12.06 12.58 4.11
CA SER A 134 13.49 12.40 3.78
C SER A 134 13.71 11.65 2.46
N GLN A 135 12.70 10.92 1.98
CA GLN A 135 12.69 10.36 0.65
C GLN A 135 12.38 11.49 -0.33
N LYS A 136 13.39 12.36 -0.58
CA LYS A 136 13.45 13.21 -1.78
C LYS A 136 12.96 12.34 -2.93
N THR A 137 11.77 12.64 -3.45
CA THR A 137 11.12 12.05 -4.63
C THR A 137 12.01 11.02 -5.31
N ARG A 138 12.08 9.80 -4.74
CA ARG A 138 12.79 8.71 -5.39
C ARG A 138 11.88 8.38 -6.53
N LYS A 139 12.08 9.04 -7.68
CA LYS A 139 11.39 8.75 -8.93
C LYS A 139 11.52 7.25 -9.06
N THR A 140 10.43 6.54 -8.80
CA THR A 140 10.38 5.11 -9.07
C THR A 140 10.83 5.01 -10.52
N PRO A 141 11.86 4.20 -10.85
CA PRO A 141 12.40 4.17 -12.21
C PRO A 141 11.23 4.03 -13.15
N VAL A 142 11.00 5.07 -13.96
CA VAL A 142 9.80 5.14 -14.80
C VAL A 142 9.87 3.91 -15.70
N ALA A 143 8.81 3.10 -15.69
CA ALA A 143 8.78 1.92 -16.54
C ALA A 143 9.04 2.37 -17.97
N SER A 144 9.91 1.64 -18.68
CA SER A 144 10.35 2.07 -20.00
C SER A 144 9.14 2.35 -20.89
N GLN A 145 9.20 3.45 -21.62
CA GLN A 145 8.18 3.78 -22.62
C GLN A 145 8.54 3.23 -23.99
N ARG A 146 9.72 2.63 -24.16
CA ARG A 146 10.14 2.00 -25.41
C ARG A 146 9.47 0.63 -25.53
N VAL A 147 8.75 0.42 -26.63
CA VAL A 147 8.05 -0.83 -26.92
C VAL A 147 9.02 -2.02 -27.05
N THR A 148 10.27 -1.77 -27.44
CA THR A 148 11.32 -2.80 -27.60
C THR A 148 11.66 -3.51 -26.30
N ASP A 149 11.54 -2.82 -25.17
CA ASP A 149 11.96 -3.31 -23.86
C ASP A 149 11.02 -4.39 -23.31
N TYR A 150 9.88 -4.60 -23.97
CA TYR A 150 8.86 -5.59 -23.61
C TYR A 150 8.78 -6.76 -24.61
N THR A 151 9.72 -6.87 -25.54
CA THR A 151 9.71 -7.92 -26.58
C THR A 151 9.74 -9.34 -25.97
N ASN A 152 10.46 -9.51 -24.86
CA ASN A 152 10.51 -10.76 -24.10
C ASN A 152 9.18 -11.16 -23.45
N LYS A 153 8.18 -10.28 -23.42
CA LYS A 153 6.84 -10.54 -22.87
C LYS A 153 5.81 -11.00 -23.88
N LEU A 154 6.14 -11.00 -25.18
CA LEU A 154 5.25 -11.48 -26.24
C LEU A 154 4.84 -12.95 -26.08
N PRO A 155 5.73 -13.89 -25.66
CA PRO A 155 5.32 -15.28 -25.42
C PRO A 155 4.22 -15.41 -24.36
N GLU A 156 4.29 -14.63 -23.29
CA GLU A 156 3.28 -14.62 -22.22
C GLU A 156 1.90 -14.14 -22.74
N LEU A 157 1.90 -13.16 -23.66
CA LEU A 157 0.66 -12.68 -24.29
C LEU A 157 0.06 -13.71 -25.25
N ARG A 158 0.90 -14.40 -26.03
CA ARG A 158 0.43 -15.47 -26.92
C ARG A 158 -0.24 -16.58 -26.14
N GLN A 159 0.38 -17.02 -25.04
CA GLN A 159 -0.18 -18.05 -24.17
C GLN A 159 -1.58 -17.68 -23.66
N LEU A 160 -1.78 -16.42 -23.24
CA LEU A 160 -3.09 -15.91 -22.80
C LEU A 160 -4.16 -15.98 -23.91
N LEU A 161 -3.77 -15.82 -25.17
CA LEU A 161 -4.71 -15.83 -26.31
C LEU A 161 -4.98 -17.22 -26.87
N THR A 162 -4.07 -18.18 -26.68
CA THR A 162 -4.29 -19.58 -27.06
C THR A 162 -5.53 -20.13 -26.38
N GLU A 163 -5.81 -19.71 -25.15
CA GLU A 163 -7.00 -20.11 -24.39
C GLU A 163 -8.30 -19.47 -24.92
N LEU A 164 -8.21 -18.38 -25.71
CA LEU A 164 -9.34 -17.53 -26.08
C LEU A 164 -9.67 -17.52 -27.58
N THR A 165 -9.03 -18.36 -28.40
CA THR A 165 -9.21 -18.41 -29.87
C THR A 165 -9.01 -17.05 -30.58
N ALA A 166 -8.26 -16.12 -29.98
CA ALA A 166 -7.96 -14.80 -30.53
C ALA A 166 -6.49 -14.64 -30.96
N LEU A 167 -5.74 -15.75 -30.94
CA LEU A 167 -4.30 -15.79 -31.25
C LEU A 167 -4.03 -15.39 -32.71
N ASP A 168 -4.85 -15.84 -33.66
CA ASP A 168 -4.66 -15.56 -35.10
C ASP A 168 -4.68 -14.06 -35.40
N TYR A 169 -5.58 -13.32 -34.77
CA TYR A 169 -5.63 -11.87 -34.95
C TYR A 169 -4.37 -11.21 -34.42
N PHE A 170 -3.93 -11.60 -33.22
CA PHE A 170 -2.73 -11.06 -32.60
C PHE A 170 -1.46 -11.35 -33.39
N ASP A 171 -1.31 -12.57 -33.91
CA ASP A 171 -0.14 -12.94 -34.72
C ASP A 171 -0.10 -12.22 -36.07
N ASN A 172 -1.27 -11.84 -36.61
CA ASN A 172 -1.38 -10.99 -37.81
C ASN A 172 -1.17 -9.49 -37.55
N LEU A 173 -1.14 -9.04 -36.29
CA LEU A 173 -0.80 -7.66 -35.99
C LEU A 173 0.66 -7.36 -36.35
N THR A 174 0.91 -6.13 -36.82
CA THR A 174 2.30 -5.70 -37.01
C THR A 174 3.05 -5.76 -35.68
N SER A 175 4.33 -6.12 -35.72
CA SER A 175 5.14 -6.32 -34.52
C SER A 175 5.18 -5.08 -33.61
N GLY A 176 4.95 -3.89 -34.16
CA GLY A 176 4.77 -2.66 -33.39
C GLY A 176 3.57 -2.70 -32.45
N TYR A 177 2.40 -3.13 -32.94
CA TYR A 177 1.18 -3.24 -32.13
C TYR A 177 1.28 -4.35 -31.08
N GLN A 178 1.89 -5.49 -31.44
CA GLN A 178 2.13 -6.59 -30.49
C GLN A 178 2.99 -6.10 -29.31
N ARG A 179 4.10 -5.40 -29.60
CA ARG A 179 4.98 -4.84 -28.56
C ARG A 179 4.31 -3.72 -27.78
N ASP A 180 3.44 -2.92 -28.40
CA ASP A 180 2.71 -1.86 -27.72
C ASP A 180 1.72 -2.42 -26.68
N TRP A 181 1.05 -3.54 -26.98
CA TRP A 181 0.25 -4.26 -25.99
C TRP A 181 1.07 -4.79 -24.83
N ALA A 182 2.26 -5.36 -25.11
CA ALA A 182 3.19 -5.78 -24.06
C ALA A 182 3.63 -4.60 -23.18
N ARG A 183 3.99 -3.47 -23.79
CA ARG A 183 4.28 -2.22 -23.05
C ARG A 183 3.08 -1.79 -22.22
N TYR A 184 1.88 -1.78 -22.80
CA TYR A 184 0.67 -1.37 -22.11
C TYR A 184 0.45 -2.21 -20.85
N ILE A 185 0.50 -3.53 -20.94
CA ILE A 185 0.28 -4.41 -19.80
C ILE A 185 1.42 -4.29 -18.79
N TYR A 186 2.66 -4.53 -19.21
CA TYR A 186 3.79 -4.74 -18.30
C TYR A 186 4.49 -3.45 -17.83
N SER A 187 4.16 -2.28 -18.40
CA SER A 187 4.57 -1.00 -17.82
C SER A 187 3.86 -0.69 -16.50
N ALA A 188 2.73 -1.35 -16.21
CA ALA A 188 2.07 -1.26 -14.91
C ALA A 188 2.86 -2.05 -13.86
N LYS A 189 3.13 -1.44 -12.69
CA LYS A 189 3.92 -2.06 -11.62
C LYS A 189 3.10 -2.90 -10.64
N GLN A 190 1.81 -2.62 -10.54
CA GLN A 190 0.90 -3.31 -9.62
C GLN A 190 0.27 -4.50 -10.34
N SER A 191 0.27 -5.67 -9.69
CA SER A 191 -0.32 -6.89 -10.24
C SER A 191 -1.79 -6.70 -10.60
N ALA A 192 -2.58 -6.03 -9.75
CA ALA A 192 -3.99 -5.74 -10.02
C ALA A 192 -4.21 -4.91 -11.29
N THR A 193 -3.32 -3.94 -11.57
CA THR A 193 -3.39 -3.17 -12.82
C THR A 193 -2.96 -4.00 -14.03
N GLN A 194 -1.96 -4.87 -13.89
CA GLN A 194 -1.56 -5.76 -14.97
C GLN A 194 -2.69 -6.74 -15.32
N GLU A 195 -3.34 -7.32 -14.31
CA GLU A 195 -4.48 -8.22 -14.49
C GLU A 195 -5.63 -7.54 -15.23
N LYS A 196 -6.05 -6.36 -14.76
CA LYS A 196 -7.04 -5.54 -15.49
C LYS A 196 -6.63 -5.28 -16.95
N ARG A 197 -5.36 -4.94 -17.20
CA ARG A 197 -4.88 -4.68 -18.57
C ARG A 197 -4.80 -5.95 -19.42
N LYS A 198 -4.60 -7.12 -18.82
CA LYS A 198 -4.70 -8.42 -19.50
C LYS A 198 -6.15 -8.70 -19.91
N ASP A 199 -7.12 -8.40 -19.05
CA ASP A 199 -8.54 -8.53 -19.39
C ASP A 199 -8.94 -7.59 -20.54
N GLU A 200 -8.47 -6.34 -20.49
CA GLU A 200 -8.65 -5.36 -21.58
C GLU A 200 -8.01 -5.86 -22.89
N PHE A 201 -6.81 -6.45 -22.82
CA PHE A 201 -6.13 -7.03 -23.97
C PHE A 201 -6.89 -8.22 -24.56
N SER A 202 -7.28 -9.19 -23.74
CA SER A 202 -8.08 -10.34 -24.14
C SER A 202 -9.36 -9.89 -24.85
N SER A 203 -10.10 -8.96 -24.24
CA SER A 203 -11.32 -8.39 -24.81
C SER A 203 -11.06 -7.67 -26.15
N ALA A 204 -9.97 -6.91 -26.24
CA ALA A 204 -9.59 -6.21 -27.46
C ALA A 204 -9.22 -7.18 -28.58
N MET A 205 -8.52 -8.28 -28.29
CA MET A 205 -8.14 -9.28 -29.29
C MET A 205 -9.36 -10.03 -29.81
N THR A 206 -10.30 -10.41 -28.95
CA THR A 206 -11.58 -11.01 -29.36
C THR A 206 -12.40 -10.04 -30.21
N ALA A 207 -12.39 -8.76 -29.88
CA ALA A 207 -13.05 -7.71 -30.66
C ALA A 207 -12.26 -7.27 -31.91
N GLN A 208 -11.11 -7.90 -32.19
CA GLN A 208 -10.22 -7.56 -33.31
C GLN A 208 -9.80 -6.08 -33.32
N ILE A 209 -9.45 -5.54 -32.15
CA ILE A 209 -9.00 -4.16 -31.95
C ILE A 209 -7.47 -4.12 -31.73
N LYS A 210 -6.77 -3.43 -32.63
CA LYS A 210 -5.30 -3.42 -32.70
C LYS A 210 -4.56 -2.65 -31.61
N THR A 211 -5.20 -1.75 -30.85
CA THR A 211 -4.51 -0.93 -29.83
C THR A 211 -5.38 -0.73 -28.58
N SER A 212 -4.73 -0.53 -27.43
CA SER A 212 -5.41 -0.22 -26.17
C SER A 212 -6.23 1.08 -26.25
N ASP A 213 -5.76 2.07 -27.01
CA ASP A 213 -6.45 3.35 -27.15
C ASP A 213 -7.73 3.24 -27.97
N LEU A 214 -7.73 2.45 -29.05
CA LEU A 214 -8.94 2.14 -29.79
C LEU A 214 -9.95 1.37 -28.93
N TYR A 215 -9.48 0.42 -28.13
CA TYR A 215 -10.34 -0.34 -27.21
C TYR A 215 -10.98 0.57 -26.15
N LYS A 216 -10.20 1.47 -25.53
CA LYS A 216 -10.74 2.45 -24.58
C LYS A 216 -11.75 3.40 -25.23
N LYS A 217 -11.57 3.75 -26.50
CA LYS A 217 -12.53 4.58 -27.24
C LYS A 217 -13.83 3.81 -27.54
N SER A 218 -13.77 2.50 -27.80
CA SER A 218 -14.98 1.71 -28.05
C SER A 218 -15.86 1.54 -26.81
N LEU A 219 -15.30 1.62 -25.60
CA LEU A 219 -16.06 1.57 -24.34
C LEU A 219 -16.78 2.88 -23.96
N LYS A 220 -16.51 3.98 -24.66
CA LYS A 220 -17.11 5.30 -24.39
C LYS A 220 -18.32 5.60 -25.28
N LYS A 221 -18.77 4.63 -26.07
CA LYS A 221 -20.00 4.68 -26.87
C LYS A 221 -21.10 3.93 -26.15
#